data_AF-A0A352JMD6-F1
#
_entry.id   AF-A0A352JMD6-F1
#
_cell.length_a   1.000
_cell.length_b   1.000
_cell.length_c   1.000
_cell.angle_alpha   90.00
_cell.angle_beta   90.00
_cell.angle_gamma   90.00
#
_symmetry.space_group_name_H-M   'P 1'
#
loop_
_entity.id
_entity.type
_entity.pdbx_description
1 polymer ?
#
loop_
_entity_poly.entity_id
_entity_poly.type
_entity_poly.pdbx_seq_one_letter_code
_entity_poly.pdbx_strand_id
1 'polypeptide(L)' 'MIKLQITLTDEENKLLALRASILGYDVTKYTKFLLAREAIEGRSEVPVFTATAGMEQAIKEARKEYRSGKIKSWPIK' A
#
# COMPACT_ATOMS: atom_id res chain seq x y z
N MET A 1 -5.02 21.81 -9.25
CA MET A 1 -6.19 20.93 -9.04
C MET A 1 -6.31 20.01 -10.25
N ILE A 2 -6.43 18.70 -10.05
CA ILE A 2 -6.59 17.74 -11.17
C ILE A 2 -8.08 17.38 -11.25
N LYS A 3 -8.67 17.54 -12.44
CA LYS A 3 -10.07 17.19 -12.72
C LYS A 3 -10.09 15.93 -13.58
N LEU A 4 -10.79 14.89 -13.11
CA LEU A 4 -11.06 13.67 -13.88
C LEU A 4 -12.51 13.73 -14.39
N GLN A 5 -12.69 13.56 -15.70
CA GLN A 5 -14.00 13.40 -16.32
C GLN A 5 -14.03 12.04 -17.00
N ILE A 6 -15.02 11.24 -16.64
CA ILE A 6 -15.28 9.92 -17.22
C ILE A 6 -16.74 9.85 -17.62
N THR A 7 -17.02 9.20 -18.73
CA THR A 7 -18.38 8.90 -19.18
C THR A 7 -18.70 7.48 -18.77
N LEU A 8 -19.86 7.28 -18.15
CA LEU A 8 -20.35 5.98 -17.71
C LEU A 8 -21.70 5.73 -18.39
N THR A 9 -21.99 4.47 -18.68
CA THR A 9 -23.33 4.04 -19.01
C THR A 9 -24.24 4.10 -17.78
N ASP A 10 -25.54 4.12 -18.01
CA ASP A 10 -26.52 4.13 -16.92
C ASP A 10 -26.40 2.89 -16.02
N GLU A 11 -26.03 1.74 -16.60
CA GLU A 11 -25.84 0.48 -15.87
C GLU A 11 -24.62 0.53 -14.95
N GLU A 12 -23.48 1.01 -15.46
CA GLU A 12 -22.26 1.19 -14.65
C GLU A 12 -22.48 2.17 -13.50
N ASN A 13 -23.17 3.28 -13.77
CA ASN A 13 -23.48 4.27 -12.75
C ASN A 13 -24.40 3.68 -11.66
N LYS A 14 -25.41 2.88 -12.02
CA LYS A 14 -26.27 2.18 -11.06
C LYS A 14 -25.50 1.18 -10.22
N LEU A 15 -24.58 0.41 -10.82
CA LEU A 15 -23.75 -0.55 -10.11
C LEU A 15 -22.82 0.14 -9.11
N LEU A 16 -22.19 1.26 -9.51
CA LEU A 16 -21.35 2.06 -8.60
C LEU A 16 -22.19 2.68 -7.48
N ALA A 17 -23.37 3.20 -7.77
CA ALA A 17 -24.28 3.77 -6.78
C ALA A 17 -24.77 2.73 -5.76
N LEU A 18 -25.10 1.52 -6.21
CA LEU A 18 -25.50 0.42 -5.34
C LEU A 18 -24.36 0.03 -4.38
N ARG A 19 -23.12 -0.05 -4.88
CA ARG A 19 -21.96 -0.37 -4.04
C ARG A 19 -21.59 0.76 -3.10
N ALA A 20 -21.69 2.01 -3.57
CA ALA A 20 -21.43 3.19 -2.77
C ALA A 20 -22.44 3.32 -1.61
N SER A 21 -23.72 3.04 -1.87
CA SER A 21 -24.78 3.14 -0.84
C SER A 21 -24.62 2.12 0.28
N ILE A 22 -24.18 0.88 -0.03
CA ILE A 22 -23.87 -0.15 0.99
C ILE A 22 -22.80 0.35 1.97
N LEU A 23 -21.85 1.15 1.49
CA LEU A 23 -20.75 1.70 2.28
C LEU A 23 -21.07 3.10 2.86
N GLY A 24 -22.27 3.63 2.60
CA GLY A 24 -22.66 4.98 3.02
C GLY A 24 -21.91 6.12 2.30
N TYR A 25 -21.40 5.87 1.10
CA TYR A 25 -20.68 6.85 0.30
C TYR A 25 -21.49 7.34 -0.90
N ASP A 26 -21.16 8.56 -1.36
CA ASP A 26 -21.57 9.02 -2.68
C ASP A 26 -20.76 8.30 -3.78
N VAL A 27 -21.31 8.29 -5.01
CA VAL A 27 -20.69 7.64 -6.17
C VAL A 27 -19.29 8.20 -6.44
N THR A 28 -19.09 9.51 -6.30
CA THR A 28 -17.81 10.17 -6.61
C THR A 28 -16.72 9.77 -5.63
N LYS A 29 -17.04 9.72 -4.33
CA LYS A 29 -16.14 9.30 -3.25
C LYS A 29 -15.80 7.83 -3.39
N TYR A 30 -16.79 7.00 -3.74
CA TYR A 30 -16.56 5.58 -4.00
C TYR A 30 -15.66 5.36 -5.22
N THR A 31 -15.87 6.09 -6.32
CA THR A 31 -15.00 6.02 -7.50
C THR A 31 -13.57 6.47 -7.20
N LYS A 32 -13.39 7.53 -6.40
CA LYS A 32 -12.05 7.94 -5.93
C LYS A 32 -11.37 6.85 -5.10
N PHE A 33 -12.13 6.18 -4.23
CA PHE A 33 -11.62 5.08 -3.44
C PHE A 33 -11.16 3.91 -4.31
N LEU A 34 -11.97 3.51 -5.30
CA LEU A 34 -11.60 2.46 -6.25
C LEU A 34 -10.31 2.79 -7.01
N LEU A 35 -10.21 4.01 -7.55
CA LEU A 35 -9.00 4.46 -8.27
C LEU A 35 -7.76 4.44 -7.36
N ALA A 36 -7.90 4.88 -6.11
CA ALA A 36 -6.80 4.85 -5.15
C ALA A 36 -6.40 3.41 -4.79
N ARG A 37 -7.37 2.52 -4.60
CA ARG A 37 -7.14 1.11 -4.29
C ARG A 37 -6.38 0.42 -5.42
N GLU A 38 -6.83 0.59 -6.66
CA GLU A 38 -6.16 0.01 -7.82
C GLU A 38 -4.79 0.63 -8.08
N ALA A 39 -4.60 1.92 -7.80
CA ALA A 39 -3.27 2.53 -7.88
C ALA A 39 -2.29 1.97 -6.83
N ILE A 40 -2.79 1.54 -5.66
CA ILE A 40 -1.98 0.88 -4.62
C ILE A 40 -1.71 -0.58 -5.01
N GLU A 41 -2.73 -1.31 -5.45
CA GLU A 41 -2.60 -2.71 -5.89
C GLU A 41 -1.69 -2.83 -7.13
N GLY A 42 -1.76 -1.89 -8.07
CA GLY A 42 -0.83 -1.78 -9.20
C GLY A 42 0.60 -1.39 -8.82
N ARG A 43 0.81 -0.85 -7.61
CA ARG A 43 2.15 -0.58 -7.03
C ARG A 43 2.69 -1.73 -6.18
N SER A 44 2.01 -2.89 -6.15
CA SER A 44 2.47 -4.08 -5.42
C SER A 44 3.84 -4.60 -5.89
N GLU A 45 4.38 -4.10 -7.00
CA GLU A 45 5.83 -4.06 -7.22
C GLU A 45 6.48 -3.06 -6.26
N VAL A 46 6.39 -3.32 -4.96
CA VAL A 46 7.29 -2.70 -3.99
C VAL A 46 8.69 -3.03 -4.49
N PRO A 47 9.58 -2.05 -4.73
CA PRO A 47 10.91 -2.35 -5.20
C PRO A 47 11.61 -3.20 -4.14
N VAL A 48 11.74 -4.49 -4.43
CA VAL A 48 12.48 -5.43 -3.59
C VAL A 48 13.94 -5.20 -3.90
N PHE A 49 14.60 -4.40 -3.07
CA PHE A 49 16.05 -4.28 -3.13
C PHE A 49 16.65 -5.55 -2.53
N THR A 50 17.35 -6.33 -3.35
CA THR A 50 18.12 -7.47 -2.85
C THR A 50 19.23 -6.94 -1.95
N ALA A 51 19.33 -7.49 -0.73
CA ALA A 51 20.42 -7.16 0.16
C ALA A 51 21.75 -7.57 -0.49
N THR A 52 22.76 -6.69 -0.43
CA THR A 52 24.11 -7.08 -0.82
C THR A 52 24.67 -8.08 0.20
N ALA A 53 25.64 -8.92 -0.22
CA ALA A 53 26.21 -9.95 0.66
C ALA A 53 26.74 -9.39 2.01
N GLY A 54 27.28 -8.17 2.00
CA GLY A 54 27.71 -7.47 3.22
C GLY A 54 26.55 -7.09 4.15
N MET A 55 25.40 -6.67 3.60
CA MET A 55 24.21 -6.38 4.39
C MET A 55 23.61 -7.64 5.02
N GLU A 56 23.59 -8.76 4.29
CA GLU A 56 23.12 -10.03 4.86
C GLU A 56 23.98 -10.48 6.06
N GLN A 57 25.29 -10.29 5.97
CA GLN A 57 26.22 -10.66 7.04
C GLN A 57 26.02 -9.79 8.28
N ALA A 58 25.89 -8.47 8.10
CA ALA A 58 25.56 -7.54 9.19
C ALA A 58 24.20 -7.86 9.84
N ILE A 59 23.18 -8.23 9.04
CA ILE A 59 21.86 -8.64 9.57
C ILE A 59 21.97 -9.95 10.37
N LYS A 60 22.77 -10.92 9.91
CA LYS A 60 23.00 -12.19 10.64
C LYS A 60 23.71 -11.93 11.97
N GLU A 61 24.72 -11.07 11.98
CA GLU A 61 25.44 -10.67 13.20
C GLU A 61 24.53 -9.94 14.18
N ALA A 62 23.78 -8.92 13.72
CA ALA A 62 22.81 -8.19 14.55
C ALA A 62 21.73 -9.10 15.14
N ARG A 63 21.21 -10.09 14.37
CA ARG A 63 20.27 -11.10 14.88
C ARG A 63 20.88 -11.99 15.96
N LYS A 64 22.15 -12.36 15.80
CA LYS A 64 22.89 -13.18 16.77
C LYS A 64 23.17 -12.40 18.06
N GLU A 65 23.48 -11.12 17.95
CA GLU A 65 23.73 -10.23 19.08
C GLU A 65 22.45 -9.88 19.85
N TYR A 66 21.32 -9.71 19.14
CA TYR A 66 20.01 -9.56 19.75
C TYR A 66 19.58 -10.83 20.51
N ARG A 67 19.72 -12.02 19.90
CA ARG A 67 19.38 -13.30 20.56
C ARG A 67 20.27 -13.60 21.77
N SER A 68 21.51 -13.15 21.75
CA SER A 68 22.44 -13.32 22.88
C SER A 68 22.27 -12.25 23.97
N GLY A 69 21.30 -11.34 23.84
CA GLY A 69 20.94 -10.37 24.86
C GLY A 69 21.95 -9.23 25.05
N LYS A 70 22.93 -9.08 24.15
CA LYS A 70 23.97 -8.04 24.26
C LYS A 70 23.49 -6.64 23.87
N ILE A 71 22.38 -6.53 23.14
CA ILE A 71 21.84 -5.26 22.64
C ILE A 71 20.44 -5.06 23.20
N LYS A 72 20.28 -4.10 24.13
CA LYS A 72 18.98 -3.72 24.74
C LYS A 72 18.28 -2.54 24.02
N SER A 73 18.94 -1.88 23.07
CA SER A 73 18.36 -0.81 22.27
C SER A 73 19.02 -0.71 20.89
N TRP A 74 18.21 -0.47 19.86
CA TRP A 74 18.67 -0.23 18.51
C TRP A 74 19.60 0.99 18.46
N PRO A 75 20.83 0.89 17.92
CA PRO A 75 21.70 2.04 17.75
C PRO A 75 21.22 2.85 16.54
N ILE A 76 20.21 3.69 16.74
CA ILE A 76 19.89 4.75 15.79
C ILE A 76 20.74 5.96 16.22
N LYS A 77 21.76 6.29 15.44
CA LYS A 77 22.39 7.62 15.42
C LYS A 77 21.99 8.31 14.13
#